data_AF-A0A2E5KNR0-F1
#
_entry.id   AF-A0A2E5KNR0-F1
#
_cell.length_a   1.000
_cell.length_b   1.000
_cell.length_c   1.000
_cell.angle_alpha   90.00
_cell.angle_beta   90.00
_cell.angle_gamma   90.00
#
_symmetry.space_group_name_H-M   'P 1'
#
loop_
_entity.id
_entity.type
_entity.pdbx_description
1 polymer ?
#
loop_
_entity_poly.entity_id
_entity_poly.type
_entity_poly.pdbx_seq_one_letter_code
_entity_poly.pdbx_strand_id
1 'polypeptide(L)'
;MSETDVKFRPSMLNHLEACPCYRPSEGESEAALEGTMLHERMETGTDEGTDEEQREQLEKCRSLQREYLEKADEVFTELRVEIDLDDEA
;
A
#
# COMPACT_ATOMS: atom_id res chain seq x y z
N MET A 1 -29.20 -19.04 7.94
CA MET A 1 -27.86 -18.73 8.46
C MET A 1 -27.25 -17.78 7.46
N SER A 2 -27.08 -16.50 7.80
CA SER A 2 -26.49 -15.53 6.88
C SER A 2 -25.02 -15.86 6.71
N GLU A 3 -24.62 -16.28 5.51
CA GLU A 3 -23.22 -16.32 5.10
C GLU A 3 -22.68 -14.89 5.16
N THR A 4 -21.97 -14.57 6.23
CA THR A 4 -21.18 -13.36 6.33
C THR A 4 -20.00 -13.52 5.39
N ASP A 5 -19.94 -12.72 4.32
CA ASP A 5 -18.75 -12.61 3.47
C ASP A 5 -17.54 -12.24 4.35
N VAL A 6 -16.70 -13.23 4.66
CA VAL A 6 -15.44 -13.01 5.37
C VAL A 6 -14.51 -12.30 4.39
N LYS A 7 -14.30 -11.00 4.60
CA LYS A 7 -13.38 -10.21 3.78
C LYS A 7 -11.95 -10.70 4.00
N PHE A 8 -11.42 -11.49 3.06
CA PHE A 8 -10.05 -11.99 3.10
C PHE A 8 -9.07 -10.81 3.11
N ARG A 9 -8.27 -10.71 4.18
CA ARG A 9 -7.18 -9.73 4.30
C ARG A 9 -5.86 -10.41 3.88
N PRO A 10 -4.89 -9.68 3.32
CA PRO A 10 -3.59 -10.25 2.96
C PRO A 10 -2.91 -11.02 4.11
N SER A 11 -3.05 -10.52 5.35
CA SER A 11 -2.52 -11.18 6.55
C SER A 11 -3.13 -12.56 6.83
N MET A 12 -4.31 -12.88 6.29
CA MET A 12 -4.96 -14.18 6.45
C MET A 12 -4.36 -15.27 5.57
N LEU A 13 -3.68 -14.91 4.47
CA LEU A 13 -3.10 -15.88 3.54
C LEU A 13 -2.05 -16.76 4.23
N ASN A 14 -1.09 -16.15 4.94
CA ASN A 14 -0.06 -16.89 5.67
C ASN A 14 -0.66 -17.86 6.71
N HIS A 15 -1.73 -17.46 7.39
CA HIS A 15 -2.39 -18.30 8.38
C HIS A 15 -3.16 -19.46 7.74
N LEU A 16 -3.79 -19.24 6.58
CA LEU A 16 -4.51 -20.27 5.84
C LEU A 16 -3.56 -21.28 5.17
N GLU A 17 -2.40 -20.82 4.68
CA GLU A 17 -1.34 -21.69 4.18
C GLU A 17 -0.81 -22.62 5.26
N ALA A 18 -0.58 -22.09 6.47
CA ALA A 18 -0.13 -22.88 7.61
C ALA A 18 -1.23 -23.79 8.19
N CYS A 19 -2.48 -23.31 8.20
CA CYS A 19 -3.64 -24.03 8.73
C CYS A 19 -4.92 -23.69 7.94
N PRO A 20 -5.41 -24.59 7.06
CA PRO A 20 -6.61 -24.36 6.26
C PRO A 20 -7.89 -24.14 7.10
N CYS A 21 -7.89 -24.60 8.36
CA CYS A 21 -9.00 -24.41 9.30
C CYS A 21 -8.86 -23.15 10.16
N TYR A 22 -7.85 -22.31 9.91
CA TYR A 22 -7.64 -21.07 10.64
C TYR A 22 -8.90 -20.20 10.60
N ARG A 23 -9.34 -19.76 11.77
CA ARG A 23 -10.35 -18.72 11.92
C ARG A 23 -9.72 -17.54 12.65
N PRO A 24 -9.90 -16.31 12.15
CA PRO A 24 -9.38 -15.14 12.83
C PRO A 24 -10.02 -15.05 14.23
N SER A 25 -9.17 -14.94 15.26
CA SER A 25 -9.61 -14.62 16.62
C SER A 25 -10.02 -13.15 16.73
N GLU A 26 -10.91 -12.82 17.67
CA GLU A 26 -11.46 -11.45 17.83
C GLU A 26 -10.44 -10.38 18.28
N GLY A 27 -9.18 -10.72 18.51
CA GLY A 27 -8.14 -9.78 18.95
C GLY A 27 -7.18 -9.39 17.82
N GLU A 28 -7.00 -8.09 17.61
CA GLU A 28 -5.89 -7.56 16.79
C GLU A 28 -4.62 -7.53 17.64
N SER A 29 -3.52 -8.07 17.12
CA SER A 29 -2.20 -7.98 17.78
C SER A 29 -1.68 -6.55 17.75
N GLU A 30 -0.85 -6.17 18.73
CA GLU A 30 -0.21 -4.83 18.79
C GLU A 30 0.50 -4.49 17.47
N ALA A 31 1.23 -5.43 16.87
CA ALA A 31 1.89 -5.23 15.57
C ALA A 31 0.92 -4.94 14.41
N ALA A 32 -0.30 -5.49 14.46
CA ALA A 32 -1.32 -5.24 13.44
C ALA A 32 -1.95 -3.85 13.59
N LEU A 33 -2.12 -3.40 14.84
CA LEU A 33 -2.57 -2.04 15.17
C LEU A 33 -1.51 -1.02 14.74
N GLU A 34 -0.26 -1.26 15.09
CA GLU A 34 0.87 -0.44 14.69
C GLU A 34 0.99 -0.36 13.17
N GLY A 35 0.97 -1.50 12.47
CA GLY A 35 1.03 -1.52 11.01
C GLY A 35 -0.13 -0.76 10.35
N THR A 36 -1.34 -0.86 10.93
CA THR A 36 -2.52 -0.13 10.44
C THR A 36 -2.35 1.38 10.62
N MET A 37 -1.83 1.82 11.77
CA MET A 37 -1.50 3.21 12.02
C MET A 37 -0.46 3.72 11.02
N LEU A 38 0.64 2.99 10.81
CA LEU A 38 1.68 3.39 9.85
C LEU A 38 1.17 3.46 8.41
N HIS A 39 0.28 2.56 8.00
CA HIS A 39 -0.39 2.64 6.70
C HIS A 39 -1.19 3.94 6.55
N GLU A 40 -2.01 4.28 7.53
CA GLU A 40 -2.79 5.52 7.53
C GLU A 40 -1.87 6.76 7.46
N ARG A 41 -0.75 6.75 8.18
CA ARG A 41 0.27 7.83 8.13
C ARG A 41 0.95 7.94 6.77
N MET A 42 1.19 6.82 6.09
CA MET A 42 1.72 6.82 4.74
C MET A 42 0.70 7.39 3.74
N GLU A 43 -0.56 6.95 3.81
CA GLU A 43 -1.64 7.41 2.93
C GLU A 43 -1.98 8.89 3.10
N THR A 44 -1.93 9.40 4.34
CA THR A 44 -2.26 10.79 4.68
C THR A 44 -1.06 11.75 4.63
N GLY A 45 0.16 11.22 4.61
CA GLY A 45 1.39 12.01 4.59
C GLY A 45 1.71 12.74 5.91
N THR A 46 1.17 12.29 7.04
CA THR A 46 1.45 12.86 8.37
C THR A 46 2.34 11.95 9.21
N ASP A 47 3.19 12.54 10.05
CA ASP A 47 4.05 11.83 11.01
C ASP A 47 3.55 11.99 12.45
N GLU A 48 2.38 12.58 12.65
CA GLU A 48 1.83 12.82 13.99
C GLU A 48 1.62 11.53 14.78
N GLY A 49 2.08 11.51 16.03
CA GLY A 49 1.94 10.36 16.92
C GLY A 49 2.86 9.18 16.59
N THR A 50 3.88 9.39 15.75
CA THR A 50 4.90 8.38 15.46
C THR A 50 6.20 8.62 16.22
N ASP A 51 6.84 7.55 16.67
CA ASP A 51 8.18 7.62 17.25
C ASP A 51 9.28 7.72 16.18
N GLU A 52 10.55 7.69 16.61
CA GLU A 52 11.69 7.83 15.70
C GLU A 52 11.87 6.63 14.77
N GLU A 53 11.69 5.41 15.27
CA GLU A 53 11.84 4.19 14.48
C GLU A 53 10.74 4.12 13.41
N GLN A 54 9.50 4.41 13.81
CA GLN A 54 8.34 4.48 12.93
C GLN A 54 8.52 5.53 11.83
N ARG A 55 9.07 6.71 12.16
CA ARG A 55 9.38 7.75 11.17
C ARG A 55 10.44 7.28 10.17
N GLU A 56 11.47 6.59 10.62
CA GLU A 56 12.50 6.04 9.72
C GLU A 56 11.89 4.99 8.76
N GLN A 57 10.99 4.15 9.25
CA GLN A 57 10.27 3.19 8.41
C GLN A 57 9.36 3.87 7.39
N LEU A 58 8.61 4.90 7.80
CA LEU A 58 7.77 5.69 6.89
C LEU A 58 8.60 6.35 5.78
N GLU A 59 9.75 6.92 6.12
CA GLU A 59 10.62 7.56 5.12
C GLU A 59 11.19 6.55 4.11
N LYS A 60 11.58 5.36 4.57
CA LYS A 60 11.98 4.25 3.67
C LYS A 60 10.86 3.90 2.70
N CYS A 61 9.63 3.77 3.16
CA CYS A 61 8.49 3.49 2.29
C CYS A 61 8.19 4.64 1.32
N ARG A 62 8.22 5.90 1.79
CA ARG A 62 7.98 7.10 0.97
C ARG A 62 9.05 7.28 -0.12
N SER A 63 10.31 6.98 0.18
CA SER A 63 11.39 7.05 -0.81
C SER A 63 11.19 6.04 -1.94
N LEU A 64 10.83 4.79 -1.61
CA LEU A 64 10.48 3.77 -2.61
C LEU A 64 9.25 4.18 -3.43
N GLN A 65 8.22 4.71 -2.79
CA GLN A 65 7.01 5.18 -3.49
C GLN A 65 7.33 6.28 -4.49
N ARG A 66 8.17 7.25 -4.11
CA ARG A 66 8.64 8.32 -5.01
C ARG A 66 9.36 7.75 -6.23
N GLU A 67 10.27 6.80 -6.05
CA GLU A 67 10.98 6.16 -7.16
C GLU A 67 10.02 5.48 -8.15
N TYR A 68 8.98 4.79 -7.64
CA TYR A 68 7.97 4.17 -8.50
C TYR A 68 7.11 5.20 -9.26
N LEU A 69 6.74 6.29 -8.60
CA LEU A 69 5.95 7.35 -9.23
C LEU A 69 6.76 8.09 -10.30
N GLU A 70 8.02 8.42 -10.03
CA GLU A 70 8.91 9.07 -10.99
C GLU A 70 9.11 8.21 -12.25
N LYS A 71 9.35 6.90 -12.08
CA LYS A 71 9.47 5.98 -13.22
C LYS A 71 8.16 5.79 -13.96
N ALA A 72 7.03 5.77 -13.25
CA ALA A 72 5.72 5.70 -13.90
C ALA A 72 5.49 6.94 -14.77
N ASP A 73 5.81 8.14 -14.27
CA ASP A 73 5.71 9.39 -15.01
C ASP A 73 6.62 9.43 -16.25
N GLU A 74 7.83 8.87 -16.15
CA GLU A 74 8.74 8.70 -17.30
C GLU A 74 8.08 7.84 -18.39
N VAL A 75 7.53 6.68 -18.03
CA VAL A 75 6.84 5.78 -18.98
C VAL A 75 5.61 6.45 -19.61
N PHE A 76 4.83 7.21 -18.84
CA PHE A 76 3.69 7.97 -19.38
C PHE A 76 4.13 9.05 -20.36
N THR A 77 5.29 9.67 -20.12
CA THR A 77 5.88 10.67 -21.02
C THR A 77 6.36 10.02 -22.32
N GLU A 78 7.01 8.85 -22.26
CA GLU A 78 7.42 8.10 -23.46
C GLU A 78 6.23 7.67 -24.33
N LEU A 79 5.10 7.30 -23.72
CA LEU A 79 3.88 6.94 -24.45
C LEU A 79 3.17 8.15 -25.08
N ARG A 80 3.42 9.36 -24.57
CA ARG A 80 2.95 10.61 -25.17
C ARG A 80 3.83 10.96 -26.38
N VAL A 81 3.48 10.37 -27.53
CA VAL A 81 4.01 10.83 -28.81
C VAL A 81 3.30 12.13 -29.17
N GLU A 82 4.05 13.22 -29.30
CA GLU A 82 3.55 14.45 -29.92
C GLU A 82 3.32 14.15 -31.41
N ILE A 83 2.05 14.05 -31.81
CA ILE A 83 1.69 13.97 -33.23
C ILE A 83 1.77 15.40 -33.75
N ASP A 84 2.88 15.75 -34.39
CA ASP A 84 2.92 16.91 -35.28
C ASP A 84 1.95 16.63 -36.43
N LEU A 85 0.79 17.27 -36.36
CA LEU A 85 -0.09 17.40 -37.51
C LEU A 85 0.57 18.43 -38.42
N ASP A 86 1.46 17.97 -39.29
CA ASP A 86 1.88 18.74 -40.46
C ASP A 86 0.62 18.95 -41.31
N ASP A 87 -0.04 20.10 -41.11
CA ASP A 87 -1.05 20.63 -42.02
C ASP A 87 -0.35 21.02 -43.33
N GLU A 88 0.08 20.03 -44.12
CA GLU A 88 0.41 20.26 -45.53
C GLU A 88 -0.88 20.52 -46.32
N ALA A 89 -1.10 21.81 -46.58
CA ALA A 89 -1.74 22.45 -47.74
C ALA A 89 -3.23 22.19 -48.06
#